data_AF-A0A845W7R9-F1
#
_entry.id   AF-A0A845W7R9-F1
#
_cell.length_a   1.000
_cell.length_b   1.000
_cell.length_c   1.000
_cell.angle_alpha   90.00
_cell.angle_beta   90.00
_cell.angle_gamma   90.00
#
_symmetry.space_group_name_H-M   'P 1'
#
loop_
_entity.id
_entity.type
_entity.pdbx_description
1 polymer ?
#
loop_
_entity_poly.entity_id
_entity_poly.type
_entity_poly.pdbx_seq_one_letter_code
_entity_poly.pdbx_strand_id
1 'polypeptide(L)'
;MAILGHQLRDNLRADQKGAGSTTGRHLTSLQQQLLQKSLELDISEKYRQRIQIMLLADQGQSQAEIRQALGCCPATARHWILMARTGQALNWQDNPIGRPKAVNEQYLERLQELVKQSPRDCGYSFRRWTAHWLSKHLAKELGVEITPRHVNRLLKEMGLSTRPRKSSKAQSKTTENGMSGVSIMIHDLQSAVLPDSSAIMLSYTNRITLSTNG
;
A
#
# COMPACT_ATOMS: atom_id res chain seq x y z
N MET A 1 13.05 -24.87 15.85
CA MET A 1 13.39 -24.93 14.40
C MET A 1 14.21 -23.69 14.02
N ALA A 2 15.40 -23.50 14.62
CA ALA A 2 16.19 -22.26 14.50
C ALA A 2 17.71 -22.56 14.52
N ILE A 3 18.17 -23.57 13.79
CA ILE A 3 19.59 -24.00 13.82
C ILE A 3 20.26 -24.01 12.43
N LEU A 4 19.53 -23.79 11.33
CA LEU A 4 20.11 -23.81 9.98
C LEU A 4 20.66 -22.47 9.48
N GLY A 5 20.55 -21.38 10.26
CA GLY A 5 20.99 -20.04 9.85
C GLY A 5 22.42 -19.66 10.23
N HIS A 6 23.04 -20.37 11.19
CA HIS A 6 24.38 -20.02 11.69
C HIS A 6 25.51 -20.78 10.99
N GLN A 7 25.26 -22.01 10.53
CA GLN A 7 26.28 -22.88 9.93
C GLN A 7 26.82 -22.36 8.58
N LEU A 8 26.12 -21.45 7.90
CA LEU A 8 26.55 -20.82 6.65
C LEU A 8 27.36 -19.54 6.85
N ARG A 9 27.42 -19.00 8.08
CA ARG A 9 28.18 -17.78 8.40
C ARG A 9 29.66 -18.10 8.69
N ASP A 10 29.93 -19.25 9.29
CA ASP A 10 31.28 -19.61 9.75
C ASP A 10 32.17 -20.22 8.65
N ASN A 11 31.58 -20.84 7.62
CA ASN A 11 32.33 -21.38 6.48
C ASN A 11 32.83 -20.32 5.48
N LEU A 12 32.42 -19.05 5.63
CA LEU A 12 32.89 -17.93 4.80
C LEU A 12 34.12 -17.22 5.37
N ARG A 13 34.63 -17.65 6.53
CA ARG A 13 35.75 -16.98 7.23
C ARG A 13 37.08 -17.72 7.18
N ALA A 14 37.11 -18.94 6.63
CA ALA A 14 38.27 -19.83 6.76
C ALA A 14 39.31 -19.75 5.63
N ASP A 15 39.14 -18.91 4.60
CA ASP A 15 40.03 -18.94 3.41
C ASP A 15 40.63 -17.58 3.02
N GLN A 16 40.90 -16.70 3.99
CA GLN A 16 41.69 -15.48 3.75
C GLN A 16 43.17 -15.72 4.03
N LYS A 17 43.82 -16.55 3.20
CA LYS A 17 45.28 -16.59 3.11
C LYS A 17 45.72 -16.79 1.65
N GLY A 18 45.56 -15.74 0.86
CA GLY A 18 46.02 -15.67 -0.51
C GLY A 18 45.90 -14.26 -1.07
N ALA A 19 46.97 -13.47 -0.93
CA ALA A 19 47.09 -12.18 -1.58
C ALA A 19 47.24 -12.39 -3.10
N GLY A 20 46.25 -11.95 -3.87
CA GLY A 20 46.25 -11.94 -5.33
C GLY A 20 44.88 -11.54 -5.84
N SER A 21 44.79 -10.59 -6.77
CA SER A 21 43.55 -10.05 -7.31
C SER A 21 42.67 -11.13 -7.95
N THR A 22 41.78 -11.75 -7.18
CA THR A 22 40.79 -12.68 -7.73
C THR A 22 39.54 -11.90 -8.09
N THR A 23 39.50 -11.35 -9.31
CA THR A 23 38.23 -11.22 -10.01
C THR A 23 37.56 -12.59 -9.97
N GLY A 24 36.39 -12.67 -9.34
CA GLY A 24 35.59 -13.88 -9.39
C GLY A 24 35.30 -14.26 -10.84
N ARG A 25 34.94 -15.53 -11.09
CA ARG A 25 34.75 -16.01 -12.48
C ARG A 25 33.72 -15.20 -13.26
N HIS A 26 32.79 -14.56 -12.56
CA HIS A 26 31.62 -13.92 -13.16
C HIS A 26 31.33 -12.52 -12.61
N LEU A 27 31.76 -12.22 -11.38
CA LEU A 27 31.54 -10.94 -10.72
C LEU A 27 32.81 -10.10 -10.65
N THR A 28 32.66 -8.81 -10.89
CA THR A 28 33.69 -7.82 -10.55
C THR A 28 33.81 -7.68 -9.04
N SER A 29 34.99 -7.27 -8.55
CA SER A 29 35.23 -7.01 -7.13
C SER A 29 34.21 -6.03 -6.53
N LEU A 30 33.86 -4.98 -7.27
CA LEU A 30 32.84 -4.01 -6.87
C LEU A 30 31.44 -4.64 -6.76
N GLN A 31 31.03 -5.46 -7.74
CA GLN A 31 29.75 -6.17 -7.67
C GLN A 31 29.69 -7.12 -6.48
N GLN A 32 30.75 -7.90 -6.26
CA GLN A 32 30.85 -8.81 -5.13
C GLN A 32 30.73 -8.07 -3.79
N GLN A 33 31.42 -6.94 -3.65
CA GLN A 33 31.40 -6.12 -2.44
C GLN A 33 30.02 -5.49 -2.18
N LEU A 34 29.32 -5.04 -3.23
CA LEU A 34 27.95 -4.52 -3.13
C LEU A 34 26.94 -5.60 -2.74
N LEU A 35 27.06 -6.79 -3.33
CA LEU A 35 26.24 -7.95 -2.97
C LEU A 35 26.46 -8.37 -1.52
N GLN A 36 27.71 -8.38 -1.05
CA GLN A 36 28.04 -8.70 0.33
C GLN A 36 27.44 -7.68 1.31
N LYS A 37 27.57 -6.38 1.02
CA LYS A 37 26.92 -5.32 1.81
C LYS A 37 25.40 -5.48 1.84
N SER A 38 24.79 -5.89 0.73
CA SER A 38 23.33 -6.11 0.65
C SER A 38 22.85 -7.24 1.56
N LEU A 39 23.71 -8.22 1.90
CA LEU A 39 23.38 -9.31 2.84
C LEU A 39 23.34 -8.85 4.30
N GLU A 40 24.00 -7.74 4.64
CA GLU A 40 24.01 -7.16 5.99
C GLU A 40 22.69 -6.42 6.30
N LEU A 41 21.95 -6.02 5.27
CA LEU A 41 20.65 -5.37 5.40
C LEU A 41 19.55 -6.38 5.78
N ASP A 42 18.46 -5.86 6.35
CA ASP A 42 17.24 -6.63 6.63
C ASP A 42 16.43 -6.85 5.35
N ILE A 43 16.92 -7.76 4.50
CA ILE A 43 16.26 -8.19 3.26
C ILE A 43 15.55 -9.53 3.46
N SER A 44 14.47 -9.74 2.69
CA SER A 44 13.75 -11.01 2.73
C SER A 44 14.65 -12.20 2.40
N GLU A 45 14.39 -13.36 3.02
CA GLU A 45 15.14 -14.60 2.80
C GLU A 45 15.24 -15.01 1.33
N LYS A 46 14.20 -14.71 0.54
CA LYS A 46 14.20 -14.98 -0.90
C LYS A 46 15.18 -14.08 -1.66
N TYR A 47 15.33 -12.81 -1.27
CA TYR A 47 16.35 -11.93 -1.86
C TYR A 47 17.75 -12.34 -1.41
N ARG A 48 17.91 -12.69 -0.13
CA ARG A 48 19.16 -13.25 0.42
C ARG A 48 19.61 -14.48 -0.37
N GLN A 49 18.70 -15.40 -0.66
CA GLN A 49 18.98 -16.61 -1.44
C GLN A 49 19.49 -16.30 -2.86
N ARG A 50 18.96 -15.26 -3.53
CA ARG A 50 19.45 -14.85 -4.86
C ARG A 50 20.89 -14.38 -4.82
N ILE A 51 21.20 -13.54 -3.84
CA ILE A 51 22.55 -13.01 -3.62
C ILE A 51 23.52 -14.14 -3.32
N GLN A 52 23.14 -15.09 -2.46
CA GLN A 52 23.94 -16.27 -2.16
C GLN A 52 24.19 -17.15 -3.39
N ILE A 53 23.18 -17.38 -4.24
CA ILE A 53 23.36 -18.13 -5.49
C ILE A 53 24.43 -17.46 -6.36
N MET A 54 24.38 -16.13 -6.52
CA MET A 54 25.32 -15.40 -7.36
C MET A 54 26.75 -15.44 -6.80
N LEU A 55 26.92 -15.29 -5.49
CA LEU A 55 28.22 -15.37 -4.83
C LEU A 55 28.84 -16.77 -4.91
N LEU A 56 28.04 -17.83 -4.73
CA LEU A 56 28.52 -19.22 -4.86
C LEU A 56 28.85 -19.56 -6.32
N ALA A 57 28.08 -19.06 -7.28
CA ALA A 57 28.37 -19.23 -8.69
C ALA A 57 29.70 -18.58 -9.08
N ASP A 58 30.00 -17.41 -8.50
CA ASP A 58 31.24 -16.68 -8.71
C ASP A 58 32.48 -17.39 -8.12
N GLN A 59 32.29 -18.09 -6.99
CA GLN A 59 33.27 -19.02 -6.40
C GLN A 59 33.47 -20.29 -7.24
N GLY A 60 32.70 -20.46 -8.32
CA GLY A 60 32.84 -21.59 -9.23
C GLY A 60 32.04 -22.84 -8.85
N GLN A 61 31.12 -22.74 -7.88
CA GLN A 61 30.23 -23.85 -7.54
C GLN A 61 29.27 -24.17 -8.69
N SER A 62 29.01 -25.46 -8.86
CA SER A 62 28.05 -25.98 -9.83
C SER A 62 26.61 -25.74 -9.38
N GLN A 63 25.67 -25.80 -10.33
CA GLN A 63 24.24 -25.68 -10.02
C GLN A 63 23.76 -26.73 -9.00
N ALA A 64 24.34 -27.94 -9.03
CA ALA A 64 23.96 -29.01 -8.11
C ALA A 64 24.40 -28.69 -6.67
N GLU A 65 25.65 -28.25 -6.48
CA GLU A 65 26.20 -27.88 -5.18
C GLU A 65 25.43 -26.70 -4.57
N ILE A 66 25.14 -25.66 -5.37
CA ILE A 66 24.38 -24.49 -4.93
C ILE A 66 22.98 -24.89 -4.44
N ARG A 67 22.30 -25.80 -5.15
CA ARG A 67 20.98 -26.28 -4.74
C ARG A 67 21.04 -27.09 -3.46
N GLN A 68 22.07 -27.92 -3.29
CA GLN A 68 22.27 -28.70 -2.07
C GLN A 68 22.57 -27.78 -0.87
N ALA A 69 23.37 -26.73 -1.07
CA ALA A 69 23.71 -25.77 -0.03
C ALA A 69 22.52 -24.87 0.38
N LEU A 70 21.71 -24.42 -0.57
CA LEU A 70 20.65 -23.42 -0.34
C LEU A 70 19.23 -23.97 -0.34
N GLY A 71 19.02 -25.25 -0.69
CA GLY A 71 17.71 -25.88 -0.78
C GLY A 71 16.79 -25.27 -1.85
N CYS A 72 17.34 -24.62 -2.89
CA CYS A 72 16.56 -23.91 -3.89
C CYS A 72 16.16 -24.80 -5.08
N CYS A 73 15.12 -24.39 -5.81
CA CYS A 73 14.69 -25.12 -7.00
C CYS A 73 15.68 -24.93 -8.18
N PRO A 74 15.77 -25.90 -9.12
CA PRO A 74 16.72 -25.82 -10.23
C PRO A 74 16.58 -24.56 -11.07
N ALA A 75 15.34 -24.12 -11.31
CA ALA A 75 15.06 -22.93 -12.11
C ALA A 75 15.59 -21.65 -11.45
N THR A 76 15.41 -21.49 -10.14
CA THR A 76 15.96 -20.35 -9.38
C THR A 76 17.48 -20.34 -9.42
N ALA A 77 18.13 -21.48 -9.15
CA ALA A 77 19.58 -21.59 -9.24
C ALA A 77 20.08 -21.20 -10.64
N ARG A 78 19.51 -21.81 -11.69
CA ARG A 78 19.88 -21.54 -13.09
C ARG A 78 19.72 -20.06 -13.45
N HIS A 79 18.60 -19.45 -13.09
CA HIS A 79 18.31 -18.05 -13.40
C HIS A 79 19.34 -17.11 -12.78
N TRP A 80 19.61 -17.24 -11.48
CA TRP A 80 20.53 -16.33 -10.79
C TRP A 80 22.00 -16.60 -11.11
N ILE A 81 22.38 -17.84 -11.42
CA ILE A 81 23.69 -18.14 -12.02
C ILE A 81 23.85 -17.42 -13.36
N LEU A 82 22.81 -17.42 -14.20
CA LEU A 82 22.85 -16.72 -15.49
C LEU A 82 22.99 -15.20 -15.29
N MET A 83 22.24 -14.60 -14.36
CA MET A 83 22.35 -13.17 -14.05
C MET A 83 23.75 -12.76 -13.57
N ALA A 84 24.42 -13.61 -12.78
CA ALA A 84 25.81 -13.39 -12.41
C ALA A 84 26.73 -13.40 -13.65
N ARG A 85 26.57 -14.40 -14.53
CA ARG A 85 27.39 -14.58 -15.74
C ARG A 85 27.20 -13.49 -16.78
N THR A 86 26.00 -12.92 -16.89
CA THR A 86 25.70 -11.84 -17.85
C THR A 86 26.06 -10.45 -17.32
N GLY A 87 26.68 -10.36 -16.13
CA GLY A 87 27.03 -9.08 -15.51
C GLY A 87 25.83 -8.31 -14.93
N GLN A 88 24.65 -8.92 -14.88
CA GLN A 88 23.40 -8.33 -14.36
C GLN A 88 23.19 -8.62 -12.86
N ALA A 89 24.26 -8.95 -12.15
CA ALA A 89 24.19 -9.39 -10.76
C ALA A 89 23.61 -8.34 -9.80
N LEU A 90 23.74 -7.04 -10.12
CA LEU A 90 23.21 -5.94 -9.30
C LEU A 90 21.69 -5.77 -9.45
N ASN A 91 21.08 -6.33 -10.49
CA ASN A 91 19.66 -6.20 -10.80
C ASN A 91 18.80 -7.21 -10.02
N TRP A 92 19.30 -7.71 -8.89
CA TRP A 92 18.63 -8.74 -8.10
C TRP A 92 17.33 -8.27 -7.44
N GLN A 93 17.15 -6.96 -7.30
CA GLN A 93 15.94 -6.31 -6.80
C GLN A 93 14.88 -6.11 -7.89
N ASP A 94 15.30 -5.96 -9.16
CA ASP A 94 14.42 -5.58 -10.28
C ASP A 94 13.41 -6.67 -10.65
N ASN A 95 13.61 -7.90 -10.16
CA ASN A 95 12.66 -9.00 -10.28
C ASN A 95 11.85 -9.17 -8.99
N PRO A 96 10.77 -8.40 -8.77
CA PRO A 96 9.98 -8.49 -7.55
C PRO A 96 9.41 -9.89 -7.38
N ILE A 97 9.41 -10.37 -6.15
CA ILE A 97 8.88 -11.70 -5.84
C ILE A 97 7.36 -11.61 -5.71
N GLY A 98 6.65 -12.36 -6.55
CA GLY A 98 5.19 -12.50 -6.48
C GLY A 98 4.46 -11.53 -7.41
N ARG A 99 3.16 -11.36 -7.17
CA ARG A 99 2.32 -10.47 -7.99
C ARG A 99 2.83 -9.03 -7.84
N PRO A 100 3.05 -8.29 -8.95
CA PRO A 100 3.39 -6.88 -8.85
C PRO A 100 2.31 -6.18 -8.03
N LYS A 101 2.75 -5.35 -7.07
CA LYS A 101 1.80 -4.56 -6.28
C LYS A 101 1.08 -3.63 -7.25
N ALA A 102 -0.25 -3.73 -7.32
CA ALA A 102 -1.07 -2.84 -8.14
C ALA A 102 -0.94 -1.37 -7.72
N VAL A 103 -0.38 -1.12 -6.54
CA VAL A 103 -0.15 0.21 -5.97
C VAL A 103 1.36 0.40 -5.86
N ASN A 104 1.91 1.31 -6.68
CA ASN A 104 3.31 1.70 -6.62
C ASN A 104 3.53 2.75 -5.51
N GLU A 105 4.77 2.93 -5.06
CA GLU A 105 5.15 3.96 -4.08
C GLU A 105 4.78 5.36 -4.57
N GLN A 106 5.05 5.66 -5.85
CA GLN A 106 4.62 6.89 -6.52
C GLN A 106 3.11 7.14 -6.42
N TYR A 107 2.29 6.08 -6.47
CA TYR A 107 0.84 6.20 -6.33
C TYR A 107 0.46 6.62 -4.91
N LEU A 108 1.14 6.07 -3.90
CA LEU A 108 0.89 6.41 -2.50
C LEU A 108 1.28 7.85 -2.20
N GLU A 109 2.47 8.28 -2.62
CA GLU A 109 2.94 9.65 -2.46
C GLU A 109 1.96 10.63 -3.10
N ARG A 110 1.58 10.38 -4.36
CA ARG A 110 0.64 11.25 -5.08
C ARG A 110 -0.75 11.28 -4.44
N LEU A 111 -1.24 10.13 -3.97
CA LEU A 111 -2.50 10.06 -3.24
C LEU A 111 -2.45 10.90 -1.96
N GLN A 112 -1.34 10.92 -1.23
CA GLN A 112 -1.19 11.75 -0.03
C GLN A 112 -1.21 13.24 -0.36
N GLU A 113 -0.54 13.66 -1.42
CA GLU A 113 -0.54 15.05 -1.89
C GLU A 113 -1.94 15.51 -2.29
N LEU A 114 -2.63 14.71 -3.10
CA LEU A 114 -3.98 15.03 -3.58
C LEU A 114 -4.96 15.20 -2.43
N VAL A 115 -4.89 14.35 -1.41
CA VAL A 115 -5.79 14.46 -0.24
C VAL A 115 -5.57 15.76 0.55
N LYS A 116 -4.35 16.34 0.52
CA LYS A 116 -4.04 17.63 1.14
C LYS A 116 -4.50 18.82 0.29
N GLN A 117 -4.55 18.65 -1.03
CA GLN A 117 -5.00 19.68 -1.97
C GLN A 117 -6.52 19.74 -2.08
N SER A 118 -7.07 20.89 -2.43
CA SER A 118 -8.50 20.99 -2.72
C SER A 118 -8.76 20.48 -4.13
N PRO A 119 -9.86 19.74 -4.39
CA PRO A 119 -10.21 19.35 -5.76
C PRO A 119 -10.38 20.54 -6.72
N ARG A 120 -10.62 21.75 -6.19
CA ARG A 120 -10.68 22.99 -6.98
C ARG A 120 -9.36 23.35 -7.61
N ASP A 121 -8.26 23.07 -6.91
CA ASP A 121 -6.90 23.33 -7.41
C ASP A 121 -6.57 22.40 -8.58
N CYS A 122 -7.25 21.25 -8.65
CA CYS A 122 -7.18 20.29 -9.75
C CYS A 122 -8.23 20.53 -10.85
N GLY A 123 -8.95 21.66 -10.82
CA GLY A 123 -9.95 22.02 -11.83
C GLY A 123 -11.34 21.40 -11.65
N TYR A 124 -11.64 20.82 -10.49
CA TYR A 124 -12.98 20.27 -10.20
C TYR A 124 -13.89 21.28 -9.49
N SER A 125 -15.20 21.21 -9.75
CA SER A 125 -16.19 22.11 -9.16
C SER A 125 -16.54 21.79 -7.70
N PHE A 126 -16.28 20.56 -7.26
CA PHE A 126 -16.59 20.08 -5.91
C PHE A 126 -15.53 20.47 -4.87
N ARG A 127 -15.94 20.56 -3.60
CA ARG A 127 -15.07 21.01 -2.50
C ARG A 127 -14.32 19.90 -1.78
N ARG A 128 -14.68 18.63 -2.00
CA ARG A 128 -14.19 17.50 -1.21
C ARG A 128 -13.82 16.31 -2.07
N TRP A 129 -12.67 15.72 -1.80
CA TRP A 129 -12.29 14.45 -2.41
C TRP A 129 -13.23 13.33 -2.00
N THR A 130 -13.57 12.50 -2.97
CA THR A 130 -14.19 11.19 -2.73
C THR A 130 -13.25 10.13 -3.28
N ALA A 131 -13.32 8.91 -2.75
CA ALA A 131 -12.49 7.81 -3.24
C ALA A 131 -12.73 7.51 -4.73
N HIS A 132 -13.94 7.76 -5.23
CA HIS A 132 -14.26 7.62 -6.65
C HIS A 132 -13.50 8.63 -7.50
N TRP A 133 -13.52 9.91 -7.11
CA TRP A 133 -12.80 10.97 -7.83
C TRP A 133 -11.28 10.84 -7.71
N LEU A 134 -10.76 10.42 -6.55
CA LEU A 134 -9.33 10.14 -6.37
C LEU A 134 -8.88 8.99 -7.28
N SER A 135 -9.64 7.89 -7.31
CA SER A 135 -9.40 6.75 -8.21
C SER A 135 -9.35 7.21 -9.68
N LYS A 136 -10.34 7.99 -10.13
CA LYS A 136 -10.42 8.48 -11.50
C LYS A 136 -9.31 9.47 -11.85
N HIS A 137 -8.96 10.37 -10.92
CA HIS A 137 -7.89 11.34 -11.13
C HIS A 137 -6.53 10.65 -11.24
N LEU A 138 -6.23 9.73 -10.32
CA LEU A 138 -4.99 8.97 -10.32
C LEU A 138 -4.88 8.00 -11.50
N ALA A 139 -5.99 7.42 -11.96
CA ALA A 139 -6.01 6.62 -13.18
C ALA A 139 -5.67 7.47 -14.41
N LYS A 140 -6.16 8.72 -14.48
CA LYS A 140 -5.83 9.66 -15.56
C LYS A 140 -4.37 10.12 -15.51
N GLU A 141 -3.83 10.34 -14.32
CA GLU A 141 -2.48 10.89 -14.14
C GLU A 141 -1.38 9.82 -14.25
N LEU A 142 -1.60 8.64 -13.64
CA LEU A 142 -0.59 7.59 -13.50
C LEU A 142 -0.90 6.32 -14.32
N GLY A 143 -2.08 6.24 -14.97
CA GLY A 143 -2.50 5.06 -15.73
C GLY A 143 -2.84 3.83 -14.90
N VAL A 144 -2.92 3.97 -13.56
CA VAL A 144 -3.17 2.86 -12.64
C VAL A 144 -4.61 2.86 -12.16
N GLU A 145 -5.40 1.88 -12.61
CA GLU A 145 -6.80 1.73 -12.21
C GLU A 145 -6.94 0.97 -10.89
N ILE A 146 -7.34 1.68 -9.84
CA ILE A 146 -7.59 1.10 -8.51
C ILE A 146 -9.02 1.39 -8.10
N THR A 147 -9.72 0.38 -7.60
CA THR A 147 -11.12 0.54 -7.18
C THR A 147 -11.25 1.52 -6.00
N PRO A 148 -12.36 2.28 -5.90
CA PRO A 148 -12.57 3.22 -4.80
C PRO A 148 -12.49 2.57 -3.40
N ARG A 149 -12.88 1.29 -3.29
CA ARG A 149 -12.74 0.50 -2.06
C ARG A 149 -11.28 0.34 -1.64
N HIS A 150 -10.41 0.08 -2.62
CA HIS A 150 -8.98 -0.06 -2.40
C HIS A 150 -8.35 1.30 -2.08
N VAL A 151 -8.72 2.39 -2.75
CA VAL A 151 -8.29 3.75 -2.38
C VAL A 151 -8.62 4.06 -0.91
N ASN A 152 -9.85 3.77 -0.46
CA ASN A 152 -10.22 3.94 0.95
C ASN A 152 -9.39 3.09 1.91
N ARG A 153 -8.99 1.88 1.50
CA ARG A 153 -8.08 1.03 2.30
C ARG A 153 -6.70 1.67 2.43
N LEU A 154 -6.13 2.16 1.32
CA LEU A 154 -4.82 2.84 1.31
C LEU A 154 -4.84 4.09 2.19
N LEU A 155 -5.90 4.90 2.08
CA LEU A 155 -6.07 6.08 2.93
C LEU A 155 -6.04 5.72 4.42
N LYS A 156 -6.76 4.65 4.82
CA LYS A 156 -6.76 4.18 6.20
C LYS A 156 -5.39 3.70 6.67
N GLU A 157 -4.67 2.95 5.82
CA GLU A 157 -3.32 2.46 6.12
C GLU A 157 -2.33 3.62 6.34
N MET A 158 -2.52 4.74 5.64
CA MET A 158 -1.74 5.97 5.82
C MET A 158 -2.25 6.88 6.95
N GLY A 159 -3.30 6.49 7.69
CA GLY A 159 -3.92 7.32 8.72
C GLY A 159 -4.69 8.54 8.18
N LEU A 160 -4.99 8.57 6.88
CA LEU A 160 -5.68 9.64 6.19
C LEU A 160 -7.18 9.35 6.04
N SER A 161 -7.98 10.41 5.96
CA SER A 161 -9.41 10.31 5.68
C SER A 161 -9.88 11.45 4.79
N THR A 162 -10.73 11.12 3.82
CA THR A 162 -11.47 12.11 3.00
C THR A 162 -12.67 12.69 3.75
N ARG A 163 -12.99 12.17 4.94
CA ARG A 163 -14.04 12.69 5.80
C ARG A 163 -13.42 13.68 6.79
N PRO A 164 -14.00 14.88 6.97
CA PRO A 164 -13.58 15.76 8.04
C PRO A 164 -13.73 15.03 9.37
N ARG A 165 -12.67 15.01 10.17
CA ARG A 165 -12.77 14.59 11.56
C ARG A 165 -13.79 15.53 12.20
N LYS A 166 -14.89 14.99 12.74
CA LYS A 166 -15.72 15.77 13.67
C LYS A 166 -14.80 16.13 14.81
N SER A 167 -14.49 17.40 14.98
CA SER A 167 -13.84 17.88 16.19
C SER A 167 -14.73 17.47 17.35
N SER A 168 -14.30 16.47 18.12
CA SER A 168 -14.78 16.31 19.49
C SER A 168 -14.43 17.63 20.18
N LYS A 169 -15.46 18.41 20.50
CA LYS A 169 -15.38 19.68 21.23
C LYS A 169 -14.47 19.47 22.45
N ALA A 170 -13.24 19.98 22.40
CA ALA A 170 -12.39 20.04 23.58
C ALA A 170 -12.95 21.13 24.49
N GLN A 171 -13.29 20.74 25.72
CA GLN A 171 -13.83 21.60 26.76
C GLN A 171 -12.80 22.63 27.26
N SER A 172 -13.33 23.80 27.61
CA SER A 172 -12.88 24.79 28.61
C SER A 172 -11.51 25.47 28.47
N LYS A 173 -11.56 26.76 28.11
CA LYS A 173 -11.04 27.82 28.99
C LYS A 173 -12.08 28.92 29.12
N THR A 174 -12.47 29.15 30.37
CA THR A 174 -13.27 30.29 30.84
C THR A 174 -12.48 31.56 30.56
N THR A 175 -13.08 32.49 29.84
CA THR A 175 -12.68 33.91 29.86
C THR A 175 -13.95 34.74 29.71
N GLU A 176 -14.54 35.06 30.86
CA GLU A 176 -15.06 36.39 31.21
C GLU A 176 -14.76 37.50 30.18
N ASN A 177 -15.77 37.90 29.39
CA ASN A 177 -16.37 39.24 29.33
C ASN A 177 -17.14 39.47 28.01
N GLY A 178 -18.31 40.11 28.11
CA GLY A 178 -18.74 41.12 27.13
C GLY A 178 -19.61 40.71 25.93
N MET A 179 -20.94 40.71 26.16
CA MET A 179 -22.02 41.17 25.27
C MET A 179 -22.39 40.45 23.95
N SER A 180 -23.67 40.05 23.97
CA SER A 180 -24.65 40.09 22.87
C SER A 180 -24.67 38.93 21.86
N GLY A 181 -25.08 37.76 22.33
CA GLY A 181 -25.80 36.79 21.49
C GLY A 181 -27.25 36.73 21.95
N VAL A 182 -28.20 37.18 21.12
CA VAL A 182 -29.63 36.92 21.35
C VAL A 182 -29.82 35.41 21.30
N SER A 183 -29.99 34.81 22.48
CA SER A 183 -30.35 33.41 22.63
C SER A 183 -31.86 33.29 22.40
N ILE A 184 -32.24 32.87 21.18
CA ILE A 184 -33.63 32.46 20.93
C ILE A 184 -33.85 31.14 21.67
N MET A 185 -34.39 31.24 22.88
CA MET A 185 -34.83 30.10 23.67
C MET A 185 -36.16 29.62 23.10
N ILE A 186 -36.13 28.60 22.25
CA ILE A 186 -37.33 27.86 21.86
C ILE A 186 -37.80 27.11 23.10
N HIS A 187 -38.90 27.55 23.67
CA HIS A 187 -39.60 26.86 24.75
C HIS A 187 -40.46 25.76 24.12
N ASP A 188 -40.41 24.57 24.74
CA ASP A 188 -41.17 23.39 24.32
C ASP A 188 -42.67 23.74 24.29
N LEU A 189 -43.31 23.50 23.15
CA LEU A 189 -44.76 23.56 23.04
C LEU A 189 -45.32 22.40 23.87
N GLN A 190 -46.09 22.71 24.92
CA GLN A 190 -46.78 21.70 25.72
C GLN A 190 -47.60 20.78 24.81
N SER A 191 -47.30 19.49 24.91
CA SER A 191 -48.00 18.39 24.25
C SER A 191 -49.49 18.42 24.64
N ALA A 192 -50.34 18.89 23.72
CA ALA A 192 -51.77 18.71 23.84
C ALA A 192 -52.10 17.25 23.53
N VAL A 193 -52.30 16.47 24.59
CA VAL A 193 -52.95 15.17 24.53
C VAL A 193 -54.38 15.39 24.01
N LEU A 194 -54.69 14.81 22.86
CA LEU A 194 -56.08 14.58 22.45
C LEU A 194 -56.34 13.06 22.42
N PRO A 195 -57.54 12.64 22.86
CA PRO A 195 -57.81 11.29 23.28
C PRO A 195 -57.93 10.30 22.11
N ASP A 196 -57.58 9.08 22.45
CA ASP A 196 -57.80 7.82 21.74
C ASP A 196 -59.23 7.73 21.19
N SER A 197 -59.36 7.53 19.87
CA SER A 197 -60.62 7.09 19.28
C SER A 197 -60.34 6.28 18.01
N SER A 198 -60.24 4.98 18.21
CA SER A 198 -60.43 3.94 17.21
C SER A 198 -61.71 4.13 16.39
N ALA A 199 -61.66 3.66 15.14
CA ALA A 199 -62.73 3.66 14.12
C ALA A 199 -62.98 5.05 13.52
N ILE A 200 -62.87 5.26 12.20
CA ILE A 200 -63.76 4.67 11.21
C ILE A 200 -63.02 4.45 9.89
N MET A 201 -63.00 3.19 9.47
CA MET A 201 -62.84 2.74 8.09
C MET A 201 -64.09 3.15 7.30
N LEU A 202 -63.95 4.02 6.29
CA LEU A 202 -64.89 4.06 5.18
C LEU A 202 -64.13 4.16 3.86
N SER A 203 -64.08 2.99 3.22
CA SER A 203 -63.76 2.75 1.83
C SER A 203 -64.42 3.74 0.87
N TYR A 204 -63.65 4.30 -0.05
CA TYR A 204 -64.18 4.81 -1.31
C TYR A 204 -63.40 4.21 -2.48
N THR A 205 -63.98 3.16 -3.05
CA THR A 205 -63.73 2.68 -4.41
C THR A 205 -64.56 3.51 -5.39
N ASN A 206 -63.91 4.09 -6.40
CA ASN A 206 -64.41 4.34 -7.76
C ASN A 206 -63.41 5.27 -8.47
N ARG A 207 -63.19 5.27 -9.77
CA ARG A 207 -63.47 4.37 -10.89
C ARG A 207 -62.66 5.02 -12.03
N ILE A 208 -61.75 4.30 -12.69
CA ILE A 208 -61.06 4.85 -13.86
C ILE A 208 -62.03 4.74 -15.05
N THR A 209 -62.34 5.87 -15.68
CA THR A 209 -62.95 5.91 -17.01
C THR A 209 -61.95 6.54 -17.99
N LEU A 210 -61.50 5.73 -18.93
CA LEU A 210 -60.86 6.16 -20.18
C LEU A 210 -61.86 6.99 -21.00
N SER A 211 -61.43 8.15 -21.48
CA SER A 211 -62.13 8.87 -22.55
C SER A 211 -61.16 9.11 -23.70
N THR A 212 -61.40 8.38 -24.78
CA THR A 212 -61.00 8.68 -26.15
C THR A 212 -61.77 9.90 -26.65
N ASN A 213 -61.12 10.75 -27.45
CA ASN A 213 -61.64 11.62 -28.53
C ASN A 213 -60.41 12.38 -29.05
N GLY A 214 -60.15 12.58 -30.33
CA GLY A 214 -60.84 12.29 -31.59
C GLY A 214 -59.97 12.94 -32.67
#